data_AF-A0A7Y2Y2K2-F1
#
_entry.id   AF-A0A7Y2Y2K2-F1
#
_cell.length_a   1.000
_cell.length_b   1.000
_cell.length_c   1.000
_cell.angle_alpha   90.00
_cell.angle_beta   90.00
_cell.angle_gamma   90.00
#
_symmetry.space_group_name_H-M   'P 1'
#
loop_
_entity.id
_entity.type
_entity.pdbx_description
1 polymer ?
#
loop_
_entity_poly.entity_id
_entity_poly.type
_entity_poly.pdbx_seq_one_letter_code
_entity_poly.pdbx_strand_id
1 'polypeptide(L)' 'MFRILQELINNSVRHGKANEILVYLEQDIEGFMIRYQDNGVGFKMSEVEQKSGIGIQNKRSRVKI' A
#
# COMPACT_ATOMS: atom_id res chain seq x y z
N MET A 1 -7.79 -7.03 -4.46
CA MET A 1 -6.35 -7.03 -4.79
C MET A 1 -5.94 -5.89 -5.74
N PHE A 2 -6.41 -5.85 -7.00
CA PHE A 2 -5.97 -4.83 -7.99
C PHE A 2 -6.15 -3.37 -7.54
N ARG A 3 -7.31 -3.05 -6.93
CA ARG A 3 -7.58 -1.71 -6.36
C ARG A 3 -6.62 -1.33 -5.21
N ILE A 4 -6.10 -2.31 -4.47
CA ILE A 4 -5.14 -2.06 -3.39
C ILE A 4 -3.80 -1.63 -3.99
N LEU A 5 -3.31 -2.34 -5.02
CA LEU A 5 -2.10 -1.96 -5.73
C LEU A 5 -2.23 -0.59 -6.41
N GLN A 6 -3.35 -0.30 -7.07
CA GLN A 6 -3.60 1.01 -7.68
C GLN A 6 -3.51 2.13 -6.63
N GLU A 7 -4.09 1.92 -5.45
CA GLU A 7 -4.03 2.90 -4.37
C GLU A 7 -2.60 3.03 -3.81
N LEU A 8 -1.84 1.94 -3.69
CA LEU A 8 -0.43 1.99 -3.27
C LEU A 8 0.43 2.77 -4.27
N ILE A 9 0.34 2.46 -5.56
CA ILE A 9 1.05 3.18 -6.63
C ILE A 9 0.69 4.66 -6.62
N ASN A 10 -0.59 4.98 -6.52
CA ASN A 10 -1.04 6.38 -6.47
C ASN A 10 -0.47 7.10 -5.23
N ASN A 11 -0.37 6.42 -4.09
CA ASN A 11 0.24 6.98 -2.89
C ASN A 11 1.73 7.24 -3.08
N SER A 12 2.49 6.29 -3.63
CA SER A 12 3.93 6.46 -3.84
C SER A 12 4.24 7.57 -4.84
N VAL A 13 3.46 7.69 -5.93
CA VAL A 13 3.66 8.74 -6.94
C VAL A 13 3.22 10.12 -6.43
N ARG A 14 2.01 10.26 -5.89
CA ARG A 14 1.44 11.58 -5.55
C ARG A 14 1.89 12.11 -4.19
N HIS A 15 2.04 11.22 -3.21
CA HIS A 15 2.33 11.61 -1.83
C HIS A 15 3.78 11.31 -1.46
N GLY A 16 4.30 10.15 -1.86
CA GLY A 16 5.67 9.72 -1.57
C GLY A 16 6.74 10.41 -2.43
N LYS A 17 6.37 10.97 -3.60
CA LYS A 17 7.33 11.43 -4.62
C LYS A 17 8.38 10.36 -4.97
N ALA A 18 7.99 9.09 -4.89
CA ALA A 18 8.85 7.98 -5.24
C ALA A 18 9.18 8.02 -6.74
N ASN A 19 10.42 7.66 -7.09
CA ASN A 19 10.83 7.48 -8.48
C ASN A 19 11.09 5.99 -8.81
N GLU A 20 11.10 5.13 -7.80
CA GLU A 20 11.24 3.69 -7.93
C GLU A 20 10.20 2.98 -7.08
N ILE A 21 9.57 1.96 -7.67
CA ILE A 21 8.61 1.08 -7.01
C ILE A 21 8.99 -0.36 -7.35
N LEU A 22 9.13 -1.21 -6.34
CA LEU A 22 9.36 -2.64 -6.48
C LEU A 22 8.10 -3.39 -6.03
N VAL A 23 7.63 -4.30 -6.89
CA VAL A 23 6.50 -5.18 -6.59
C VAL A 23 6.93 -6.62 -6.82
N TYR A 24 6.84 -7.43 -5.77
CA TYR A 24 7.05 -8.87 -5.83
C TYR A 24 5.70 -9.56 -5.69
N LEU A 25 5.42 -10.51 -6.59
CA LEU A 25 4.30 -11.44 -6.50
C LEU A 25 4.89 -12.83 -6.36
N GLU A 26 4.67 -13.44 -5.21
CA GLU A 26 5.12 -14.80 -4.90
C GLU A 26 3.87 -15.67 -4.75
N GLN A 27 3.91 -16.88 -5.29
CA GLN A 27 2.86 -17.88 -5.10
C GLN A 27 3.44 -19.03 -4.28
N ASP A 28 2.73 -19.43 -3.24
CA ASP A 28 3.04 -20.61 -2.45
C ASP A 28 1.81 -21.54 -2.39
N ILE A 29 1.89 -22.56 -1.54
CA ILE A 29 0.85 -23.58 -1.36
C ILE A 29 -0.41 -22.99 -0.69
N GLU A 30 -0.26 -21.88 0.07
CA GLU A 30 -1.31 -21.22 0.82
C GLU A 30 -1.97 -20.07 0.04
N GLY A 31 -1.32 -19.58 -1.02
CA GLY A 31 -1.91 -18.64 -1.96
C GLY A 31 -0.90 -17.71 -2.63
N PHE A 32 -1.27 -16.43 -2.75
CA PHE A 32 -0.43 -15.39 -3.34
C PHE A 32 -0.02 -14.37 -2.30
N MET A 33 1.28 -14.09 -2.22
CA MET A 33 1.86 -13.00 -1.44
C MET A 33 2.28 -11.87 -2.36
N ILE A 34 1.92 -10.63 -2.02
CA ILE A 34 2.39 -9.44 -2.72
C ILE A 34 3.20 -8.58 -1.75
N ARG A 35 4.46 -8.32 -2.12
CA ARG A 35 5.33 -7.36 -1.42
C ARG A 35 5.45 -6.10 -2.27
N TYR A 36 5.16 -4.95 -1.67
CA TYR A 36 5.22 -3.64 -2.31
C TYR A 36 6.21 -2.75 -1.56
N GLN A 37 7.15 -2.14 -2.28
CA GLN A 37 8.14 -1.22 -1.74
C GLN A 37 8.29 -0.02 -2.67
N ASP A 38 8.45 1.18 -2.10
CA ASP A 38 8.83 2.38 -2.83
C ASP A 38 9.92 3.15 -2.07
N ASN A 39 10.63 4.02 -2.79
CA ASN A 39 11.71 4.85 -2.24
C ASN A 39 11.28 6.30 -1.96
N GLY A 40 9.98 6.54 -1.79
CA GLY A 40 9.45 7.85 -1.48
C GLY A 40 9.79 8.33 -0.08
N VAL A 41 9.35 9.55 0.25
CA VAL A 41 9.60 10.21 1.55
C VAL A 41 8.91 9.54 2.74
N GLY A 42 8.08 8.53 2.51
CA GLY A 42 7.31 7.84 3.53
C GLY A 42 6.26 8.73 4.21
N PHE A 43 5.75 8.27 5.36
CA PHE A 43 4.85 9.04 6.22
C PHE A 43 5.01 8.59 7.67
N LYS A 44 4.72 9.47 8.62
CA LYS A 44 4.71 9.12 10.05
C LYS A 44 3.41 8.42 10.41
N MET A 45 3.48 7.21 10.96
CA MET A 45 2.30 6.47 11.44
C MET A 45 1.47 7.27 12.46
N SER A 46 2.13 8.08 13.29
CA SER A 46 1.46 8.95 14.28
C SER A 46 0.55 10.02 13.64
N GLU A 47 0.85 10.47 12.41
CA GLU A 47 0.04 11.46 11.69
C GLU A 47 -1.14 10.79 10.96
N VAL A 48 -1.02 9.50 10.66
CA VAL A 48 -2.05 8.68 10.03
C VAL A 48 -3.17 8.30 11.00
N GLU A 49 -2.84 8.04 12.28
CA GLU A 49 -3.85 7.73 13.30
C GLU A 49 -4.73 8.95 13.62
N GLN A 50 -4.16 10.16 13.59
CA GLN A 50 -4.92 11.40 13.78
C GLN A 50 -5.73 11.82 12.55
N LYS A 51 -5.24 11.51 11.34
CA LYS A 51 -5.96 11.71 10.08
C LYS A 51 -6.55 10.38 9.63
N SER A 52 -7.45 9.80 10.44
CA SER A 52 -8.23 8.62 10.08
C SER A 52 -9.19 8.92 8.92
N GLY A 53 -8.60 9.23 7.77
CA GLY A 53 -9.22 9.27 6.47
C GLY A 53 -9.40 7.84 5.99
N ILE A 54 -10.48 7.69 5.25
CA ILE A 54 -11.06 6.49 4.66
C ILE A 54 -10.02 5.56 3.96
N GLY A 55 -8.85 6.05 3.55
CA GLY A 55 -7.83 5.30 2.81
C GLY A 55 -7.16 4.13 3.55
N ILE A 56 -6.70 4.31 4.80
CA ILE A 56 -5.96 3.26 5.52
C ILE A 56 -6.89 2.28 6.25
N GLN A 57 -7.99 2.77 6.83
CA GLN A 57 -9.02 1.89 7.41
C GLN A 57 -9.69 1.01 6.34
N ASN A 58 -9.91 1.52 5.13
CA ASN A 58 -10.45 0.68 4.06
C ASN A 58 -9.45 -0.32 3.50
N LYS A 59 -8.13 -0.09 3.59
CA LYS A 59 -7.16 -1.12 3.17
C LYS A 59 -7.30 -2.38 4.02
N ARG A 60 -7.57 -2.23 5.33
CA ARG A 60 -7.93 -3.37 6.21
C ARG A 60 -9.30 -3.97 5.88
N SER A 61 -10.33 -3.17 5.58
CA SER A 61 -11.67 -3.70 5.25
C SER A 61 -11.75 -4.38 3.87
N ARG A 62 -10.87 -4.00 2.93
CA ARG A 62 -10.75 -4.56 1.57
C ARG A 62 -9.92 -5.84 1.52
N VAL A 63 -9.18 -6.15 2.59
CA VAL A 63 -8.62 -7.48 2.86
C VAL A 63 -9.63 -8.19 3.77
N LYS A 64 -10.80 -8.49 3.20
CA LYS A 64 -11.67 -9.52 3.72
C LYS A 64 -11.57 -10.68 2.76
N ILE A 65 -11.00 -11.78 3.27
CA ILE A 65 -11.21 -13.12 2.73
C ILE A 65 -12.65 -13.50 3.10
#